data_AF-A0A077KNC5-F1
#
_entry.id   AF-A0A077KNC5-F1
#
_cell.length_a   1.000
_cell.length_b   1.000
_cell.length_c   1.000
_cell.angle_alpha   90.00
_cell.angle_beta   90.00
_cell.angle_gamma   90.00
#
_symmetry.space_group_name_H-M   'P 1'
#
loop_
_entity.id
_entity.type
_entity.pdbx_description
1 polymer ?
#
loop_
_entity_poly.entity_id
_entity_poly.type
_entity_poly.pdbx_seq_one_letter_code
_entity_poly.pdbx_strand_id
1 'polypeptide(L)'
;MKTSSILLIVNTLLLVVIWVFTGIKYVGLPEIIPTHFDFHGNVDGESGKETIWALPCIAAFIHLLFVGIKDPNSPLLNVPQSFRNEKTLKLYLFSLELPVMVLFLDIIVESIRIAEGRQKELSGAVFFILGGILVVIGTGLIKSFRESKIKSND
;
A
#
# COMPACT_ATOMS: atom_id res chain seq x y z
N MET A 1 -12.69 12.68 -11.76
CA MET A 1 -12.51 11.76 -12.91
C MET A 1 -11.04 11.72 -13.32
N LYS A 2 -10.45 12.81 -13.86
CA LYS A 2 -9.03 12.80 -14.29
C LYS A 2 -8.04 12.33 -13.20
N THR A 3 -8.08 12.91 -12.00
CA THR A 3 -7.11 12.59 -10.93
C THR A 3 -7.21 11.15 -10.41
N SER A 4 -8.41 10.66 -10.12
CA SER A 4 -8.62 9.28 -9.65
C SER A 4 -8.20 8.25 -10.72
N SER A 5 -8.42 8.54 -11.99
CA SER A 5 -7.96 7.69 -13.09
C SER A 5 -6.44 7.69 -13.23
N ILE A 6 -5.79 8.84 -13.05
CA ILE A 6 -4.32 8.93 -13.03
C ILE A 6 -3.76 8.10 -11.87
N LEU A 7 -4.31 8.25 -10.65
CA LEU A 7 -3.88 7.46 -9.49
C LEU A 7 -4.05 5.96 -9.71
N LEU A 8 -5.18 5.55 -10.29
CA LEU A 8 -5.40 4.15 -10.67
C LEU A 8 -4.30 3.64 -11.61
N ILE A 9 -4.00 4.37 -12.68
CA ILE A 9 -2.94 3.99 -13.64
C ILE A 9 -1.59 3.89 -12.93
N VAL A 10 -1.25 4.87 -12.07
CA VAL A 10 -0.01 4.86 -11.30
C VAL A 10 0.08 3.65 -10.39
N ASN A 11 -0.99 3.33 -9.64
CA ASN A 11 -1.02 2.17 -8.75
C ASN A 11 -0.92 0.86 -9.53
N THR A 12 -1.60 0.74 -10.68
CA THR A 12 -1.48 -0.43 -11.56
C THR A 12 -0.04 -0.57 -12.10
N LEU A 13 0.60 0.52 -12.50
CA LEU A 13 2.00 0.49 -12.95
C LEU A 13 2.96 0.12 -11.81
N LEU A 14 2.75 0.65 -10.60
CA LEU A 14 3.52 0.26 -9.41
C LEU A 14 3.36 -1.23 -9.11
N LEU A 15 2.14 -1.77 -9.23
CA LEU A 15 1.90 -3.20 -9.05
C LEU A 15 2.68 -4.03 -10.08
N VAL A 16 2.68 -3.62 -11.36
CA VAL A 16 3.49 -4.28 -12.40
C VAL A 16 4.98 -4.20 -12.05
N VAL A 17 5.47 -3.04 -11.62
CA VAL A 17 6.87 -2.87 -11.19
C VAL A 17 7.21 -3.79 -10.03
N ILE A 18 6.35 -3.89 -9.02
CA ILE A 18 6.52 -4.78 -7.87
C ILE A 18 6.68 -6.24 -8.34
N TRP A 19 5.76 -6.74 -9.17
CA TRP A 19 5.81 -8.11 -9.68
C TRP A 19 7.05 -8.38 -10.53
N VAL A 20 7.34 -7.49 -11.49
CA VAL A 20 8.48 -7.65 -12.40
C VAL A 20 9.79 -7.58 -11.63
N PHE A 21 9.93 -6.62 -10.70
CA PHE A 21 11.13 -6.47 -9.89
C PHE A 21 11.38 -7.70 -9.01
N THR A 22 10.36 -8.17 -8.29
CA THR A 22 10.47 -9.38 -7.46
C THR A 22 10.85 -10.58 -8.33
N GLY A 23 10.21 -10.77 -9.49
CA GLY A 23 10.51 -11.89 -10.38
C GLY A 23 11.94 -11.87 -10.94
N ILE A 24 12.43 -10.70 -11.36
CA ILE A 24 13.82 -10.55 -11.83
C ILE A 24 14.81 -10.87 -10.71
N LYS A 25 14.54 -10.41 -9.49
CA LYS A 25 15.45 -10.55 -8.35
C LYS A 25 15.42 -11.93 -7.70
N TYR A 26 14.27 -12.60 -7.73
CA TYR A 26 14.05 -13.88 -7.05
C TYR A 26 15.10 -14.94 -7.39
N VAL A 27 15.52 -15.03 -8.66
CA VAL A 27 16.48 -16.04 -9.13
C VAL A 27 17.84 -15.92 -8.43
N GLY A 28 18.26 -14.70 -8.07
CA GLY A 28 19.54 -14.43 -7.43
C GLY A 28 19.50 -14.43 -5.90
N LEU A 29 18.34 -14.66 -5.28
CA LEU A 29 18.23 -14.62 -3.83
C LEU A 29 18.85 -15.88 -3.17
N PRO A 30 19.52 -15.71 -2.01
CA PRO A 30 19.91 -16.85 -1.17
C PRO A 30 18.68 -17.62 -0.71
N GLU A 31 18.85 -18.89 -0.31
CA GLU A 31 17.73 -19.73 0.15
C GLU A 31 17.00 -19.16 1.37
N ILE A 32 17.70 -18.41 2.22
CA ILE A 32 17.15 -17.74 3.40
C ILE A 32 17.26 -16.23 3.21
N ILE A 33 16.16 -15.51 3.47
CA ILE A 33 16.06 -14.06 3.38
C ILE A 33 15.45 -13.46 4.66
N PRO A 34 15.67 -12.16 4.93
CA PRO A 34 14.95 -11.43 5.96
C PRO A 34 13.45 -11.36 5.66
N THR A 35 12.63 -11.64 6.66
CA THR A 35 11.16 -11.57 6.57
C THR A 35 10.54 -10.70 7.65
N HIS A 36 11.27 -10.43 8.72
CA HIS A 36 10.80 -9.66 9.86
C HIS A 36 11.91 -8.71 10.33
N PHE A 37 11.49 -7.52 10.77
CA PHE A 37 12.38 -6.48 11.23
C PHE A 37 11.87 -5.89 12.55
N ASP A 38 12.79 -5.56 13.44
CA ASP A 38 12.50 -4.88 14.70
C ASP A 38 12.20 -3.38 14.48
N PHE A 39 11.87 -2.66 15.56
CA PHE A 39 11.60 -1.22 15.50
C PHE A 39 12.80 -0.37 15.06
N HIS A 40 14.02 -0.87 15.17
CA HIS A 40 15.24 -0.20 14.72
C HIS A 40 15.58 -0.54 13.27
N GLY A 41 14.83 -1.45 12.63
CA GLY A 41 15.05 -1.92 11.27
C GLY A 41 16.02 -3.11 11.17
N ASN A 42 16.47 -3.67 12.30
CA ASN A 42 17.33 -4.86 12.29
C ASN A 42 16.51 -6.10 11.91
N VAL A 43 17.15 -7.04 11.23
CA VAL A 43 16.56 -8.36 10.96
C VAL A 43 16.34 -9.10 12.29
N ASP A 44 15.09 -9.41 12.62
CA ASP A 44 14.72 -10.21 13.80
C ASP A 44 13.96 -11.50 13.43
N GLY A 45 13.71 -11.72 12.13
CA GLY A 45 13.17 -12.97 11.61
C GLY A 45 13.55 -13.22 10.14
N GLU A 46 13.80 -14.48 9.82
CA GLU A 46 14.22 -14.95 8.50
C GLU A 46 13.39 -16.16 8.05
N SER A 47 13.27 -16.38 6.74
CA SER A 47 12.55 -17.52 6.17
C SER A 47 13.04 -17.88 4.77
N GLY A 48 12.44 -18.91 4.17
CA GLY A 48 12.74 -19.33 2.80
C GLY A 48 12.45 -18.21 1.79
N LYS A 49 13.28 -18.10 0.75
CA LYS A 49 13.18 -17.01 -0.25
C LYS A 49 11.84 -16.92 -0.97
N GLU A 50 11.07 -18.00 -1.03
CA GLU A 50 9.70 -18.03 -1.56
C GLU A 50 8.76 -17.10 -0.82
N THR A 51 9.03 -16.79 0.45
CA THR A 51 8.22 -15.86 1.24
C THR A 51 8.20 -14.44 0.68
N ILE A 52 9.19 -14.03 -0.14
CA ILE A 52 9.20 -12.72 -0.80
C ILE A 52 7.98 -12.52 -1.71
N TRP A 53 7.36 -13.59 -2.20
CA TRP A 53 6.17 -13.56 -3.06
C TRP A 53 4.89 -13.21 -2.29
N ALA A 54 4.89 -13.26 -0.96
CA ALA A 54 3.74 -12.83 -0.17
C ALA A 54 3.44 -11.33 -0.37
N LEU A 55 4.48 -10.49 -0.41
CA LEU A 55 4.33 -9.04 -0.57
C LEU A 55 3.65 -8.62 -1.90
N PRO A 56 4.10 -9.06 -3.10
CA PRO A 56 3.40 -8.76 -4.34
C PRO A 56 1.98 -9.35 -4.42
N CYS A 57 1.73 -10.50 -3.77
CA CYS A 57 0.38 -11.08 -3.69
C CYS A 57 -0.56 -10.24 -2.82
N ILE A 58 -0.11 -9.76 -1.66
CA ILE A 58 -0.88 -8.87 -0.80
C ILE A 58 -1.14 -7.53 -1.50
N ALA A 59 -0.13 -6.97 -2.18
CA ALA A 59 -0.29 -5.77 -2.99
C ALA A 59 -1.36 -5.97 -4.09
N ALA A 60 -1.29 -7.08 -4.83
CA ALA A 60 -2.28 -7.40 -5.86
C ALA A 60 -3.69 -7.56 -5.27
N PHE A 61 -3.82 -8.25 -4.13
CA PHE A 61 -5.09 -8.41 -3.43
C PHE A 61 -5.70 -7.07 -3.03
N ILE A 62 -4.90 -6.16 -2.44
CA ILE A 62 -5.36 -4.81 -2.07
C ILE A 62 -5.78 -4.01 -3.31
N HIS A 63 -5.01 -4.06 -4.40
CA HIS A 63 -5.37 -3.40 -5.65
C HIS A 63 -6.72 -3.89 -6.19
N LEU A 64 -6.90 -5.21 -6.24
CA LEU A 64 -8.14 -5.82 -6.71
C LEU A 64 -9.32 -5.49 -5.81
N LEU A 65 -9.13 -5.42 -4.48
CA LEU A 65 -10.17 -4.95 -3.56
C LEU A 65 -10.58 -3.51 -3.90
N PHE A 66 -9.62 -2.61 -4.09
CA PHE A 66 -9.92 -1.19 -4.31
C PHE A 66 -10.57 -0.94 -5.67
N VAL A 67 -10.10 -1.61 -6.72
CA VAL A 67 -10.73 -1.57 -8.06
C VAL A 67 -12.09 -2.27 -8.06
N GLY A 68 -12.25 -3.30 -7.23
CA GLY A 68 -13.47 -4.10 -7.10
C GLY A 68 -14.62 -3.40 -6.38
N ILE A 69 -14.35 -2.34 -5.60
CA ILE A 69 -15.38 -1.52 -4.97
C ILE A 69 -16.09 -0.68 -6.06
N LYS A 70 -17.14 -1.26 -6.63
CA LYS A 70 -18.03 -0.61 -7.61
C LYS A 70 -19.28 -0.03 -6.95
N ASP A 71 -19.78 -0.69 -5.91
CA ASP A 71 -20.95 -0.24 -5.18
C ASP A 71 -20.55 0.70 -4.02
N PRO A 72 -20.86 2.01 -4.10
CA PRO A 72 -20.63 2.94 -3.00
C PRO A 72 -21.40 2.55 -1.73
N ASN A 73 -22.47 1.76 -1.82
CA ASN A 73 -23.24 1.30 -0.66
C ASN A 73 -22.71 0.00 -0.05
N SER A 74 -21.62 -0.56 -0.58
CA SER A 74 -21.03 -1.81 -0.09
C SER A 74 -20.83 -1.81 1.43
N PRO A 75 -21.15 -2.90 2.14
CA PRO A 75 -20.91 -3.03 3.58
C PRO A 75 -19.42 -3.07 3.93
N LEU A 76 -18.54 -3.31 2.95
CA LEU A 76 -17.09 -3.32 3.13
C LEU A 76 -16.51 -1.91 3.37
N LEU A 77 -17.28 -0.85 3.08
CA LEU A 77 -16.83 0.52 3.20
C LEU A 77 -17.01 1.05 4.63
N ASN A 78 -15.91 1.22 5.35
CA ASN A 78 -15.93 1.79 6.70
C ASN A 78 -15.87 3.34 6.69
N VAL A 79 -16.76 3.96 5.92
CA VAL A 79 -16.94 5.42 5.84
C VAL A 79 -18.43 5.79 5.83
N PRO A 80 -18.82 6.99 6.32
CA PRO A 80 -20.21 7.44 6.35
C PRO A 80 -20.88 7.45 4.97
N GLN A 81 -22.20 7.24 4.92
CA GLN A 81 -23.01 7.33 3.69
C GLN A 81 -22.91 8.68 2.97
N SER A 82 -22.72 9.78 3.69
CA SER A 82 -22.46 11.09 3.09
C SER A 82 -21.15 11.16 2.28
N PHE A 83 -20.15 10.35 2.64
CA PHE A 83 -18.82 10.35 2.00
C PHE A 83 -18.72 9.39 0.81
N ARG A 84 -19.71 8.49 0.65
CA ARG A 84 -19.75 7.44 -0.38
C ARG A 84 -20.17 7.95 -1.77
N ASN A 85 -19.88 9.22 -2.08
CA ASN A 85 -19.99 9.70 -3.46
C ASN A 85 -18.88 9.06 -4.31
N GLU A 86 -19.24 8.45 -5.45
CA GLU A 86 -18.34 7.69 -6.32
C GLU A 86 -17.02 8.41 -6.60
N LYS A 87 -17.08 9.71 -6.95
CA LYS A 87 -15.89 10.52 -7.26
C LYS A 87 -14.98 10.71 -6.04
N THR A 88 -15.56 11.03 -4.89
CA THR A 88 -14.81 11.25 -3.64
C THR A 88 -14.21 9.95 -3.14
N LEU A 89 -15.00 8.88 -3.16
CA LEU A 89 -14.60 7.56 -2.71
C LEU A 89 -13.45 7.00 -3.55
N LYS A 90 -13.57 7.02 -4.89
CA LYS A 90 -12.48 6.56 -5.78
C LYS A 90 -11.21 7.38 -5.60
N LEU A 91 -11.33 8.70 -5.46
CA LEU A 91 -10.16 9.55 -5.20
C LEU A 91 -9.50 9.18 -3.87
N TYR A 92 -10.29 8.95 -2.82
CA TYR A 92 -9.76 8.58 -1.51
C TYR A 92 -9.08 7.22 -1.53
N LEU A 93 -9.73 6.18 -2.07
CA LEU A 93 -9.19 4.83 -2.16
C LEU A 93 -7.86 4.79 -2.94
N PHE A 94 -7.81 5.38 -4.13
CA PHE A 94 -6.57 5.36 -4.93
C PHE A 94 -5.49 6.29 -4.37
N SER A 95 -5.85 7.34 -3.63
CA SER A 95 -4.87 8.14 -2.87
C SER A 95 -4.27 7.37 -1.70
N LEU A 96 -5.06 6.52 -1.04
CA LEU A 96 -4.62 5.68 0.08
C LEU A 96 -3.76 4.51 -0.40
N GLU A 97 -4.11 3.94 -1.55
CA GLU A 97 -3.36 2.83 -2.15
C GLU A 97 -1.95 3.23 -2.57
N LEU A 98 -1.75 4.44 -3.07
CA LEU A 98 -0.45 4.90 -3.56
C LEU A 98 0.69 4.71 -2.54
N PRO A 99 0.63 5.29 -1.32
CA PRO A 99 1.68 5.09 -0.33
C PRO A 99 1.75 3.64 0.17
N VAL A 100 0.66 2.86 0.12
CA VAL A 100 0.69 1.42 0.44
C VAL A 100 1.47 0.63 -0.61
N MET A 101 1.29 0.94 -1.91
CA MET A 101 2.09 0.33 -2.99
C MET A 101 3.56 0.70 -2.88
N VAL A 102 3.85 1.97 -2.55
CA VAL A 102 5.21 2.43 -2.29
C VAL A 102 5.81 1.68 -1.10
N LEU A 103 5.06 1.45 -0.02
CA LEU A 103 5.52 0.66 1.13
C LEU A 103 5.90 -0.77 0.74
N PHE A 104 5.06 -1.45 -0.05
CA PHE A 104 5.39 -2.81 -0.50
C PHE A 104 6.62 -2.84 -1.39
N LEU A 105 6.74 -1.90 -2.34
CA LEU A 105 7.92 -1.81 -3.20
C LEU A 105 9.19 -1.54 -2.38
N ASP A 106 9.12 -0.62 -1.42
CA ASP A 106 10.22 -0.26 -0.53
C ASP A 106 10.70 -1.47 0.27
N ILE A 107 9.80 -2.13 1.00
CA ILE A 107 10.14 -3.32 1.80
C ILE A 107 10.73 -4.43 0.92
N ILE A 108 10.17 -4.68 -0.28
CA ILE A 108 10.72 -5.68 -1.22
C ILE A 108 12.16 -5.30 -1.62
N VAL A 109 12.39 -4.05 -2.03
CA VAL A 109 13.71 -3.57 -2.46
C VAL A 109 14.71 -3.68 -1.32
N GLU A 110 14.32 -3.27 -0.13
CA GLU A 110 15.16 -3.27 1.06
C GLU A 110 15.48 -4.68 1.55
N SER A 111 14.49 -5.57 1.67
CA SER A 111 14.70 -6.98 2.00
C SER A 111 15.65 -7.66 1.02
N ILE A 112 15.52 -7.39 -0.29
CA ILE A 112 16.43 -7.94 -1.31
C ILE A 112 17.84 -7.37 -1.14
N ARG A 113 18.00 -6.07 -0.87
CA ARG A 113 19.34 -5.47 -0.63
C ARG A 113 20.02 -6.04 0.61
N ILE A 114 19.25 -6.33 1.66
CA ILE A 114 19.78 -6.97 2.87
C ILE A 114 20.19 -8.41 2.57
N ALA A 115 19.36 -9.17 1.87
CA ALA A 115 19.69 -10.53 1.43
C ALA A 115 20.91 -10.57 0.49
N GLU A 116 21.11 -9.55 -0.34
CA GLU A 116 22.28 -9.38 -1.20
C GLU A 116 23.53 -8.86 -0.44
N GLY A 117 23.43 -8.60 0.87
CA GLY A 117 24.53 -8.07 1.70
C GLY A 117 24.91 -6.61 1.41
N ARG A 118 24.03 -5.86 0.73
CA ARG A 118 24.27 -4.46 0.33
C ARG A 118 23.90 -3.44 1.40
N GLN A 119 23.06 -3.84 2.36
CA GLN A 119 22.70 -3.05 3.53
C GLN A 119 22.43 -3.99 4.72
N LYS A 120 22.49 -3.48 5.94
CA LYS A 120 22.38 -4.31 7.16
C LYS A 120 20.98 -4.29 7.79
N GLU A 121 20.25 -3.21 7.58
CA GLU A 121 18.98 -2.90 8.24
C GLU A 121 18.07 -2.15 7.26
N LEU A 122 16.79 -2.05 7.61
CA LEU A 122 15.85 -1.20 6.89
C LEU A 122 16.23 0.27 7.05
N SER A 123 16.02 1.04 6.00
CA SER A 123 16.17 2.49 6.05
C SER A 123 15.01 3.16 6.78
N GLY A 124 15.22 4.41 7.20
CA GLY A 124 14.15 5.23 7.78
C GLY A 124 13.03 5.59 6.80
N ALA A 125 13.12 5.22 5.51
CA ALA A 125 12.08 5.48 4.50
C ALA A 125 10.71 4.94 4.94
N VAL A 126 10.69 3.78 5.58
CA VAL A 126 9.47 3.15 6.11
C VAL A 126 8.66 4.11 6.99
N PHE A 127 9.31 4.90 7.85
CA PHE A 127 8.62 5.84 8.74
C PHE A 127 7.98 7.01 7.99
N PHE A 128 8.64 7.53 6.96
CA PHE A 128 8.07 8.58 6.11
C PHE A 128 6.88 8.06 5.30
N ILE A 129 6.96 6.84 4.79
CA ILE A 129 5.87 6.20 4.04
C ILE A 129 4.68 5.94 4.97
N LEU A 130 4.90 5.38 6.16
CA LEU A 130 3.87 5.20 7.19
C LEU A 130 3.24 6.53 7.59
N GLY A 131 4.05 7.58 7.78
CA GLY A 131 3.56 8.94 8.00
C GLY A 131 2.66 9.43 6.85
N GLY A 132 3.04 9.17 5.61
CA GLY A 132 2.25 9.47 4.42
C GLY A 132 0.89 8.75 4.41
N ILE A 133 0.86 7.46 4.76
CA ILE A 133 -0.38 6.69 4.90
C ILE A 133 -1.29 7.35 5.96
N LEU A 134 -0.74 7.70 7.12
CA LEU A 134 -1.50 8.36 8.19
C LEU A 134 -2.05 9.73 7.77
N VAL A 135 -1.31 10.50 6.97
CA VAL A 135 -1.79 11.78 6.41
C VAL A 135 -2.99 11.55 5.48
N VAL A 136 -2.95 10.56 4.60
CA VAL A 136 -4.08 10.26 3.71
C VAL A 136 -5.29 9.77 4.50
N ILE A 137 -5.09 8.90 5.50
CA ILE A 137 -6.16 8.45 6.40
C ILE A 137 -6.76 9.64 7.15
N GLY A 138 -5.92 10.47 7.79
CA GLY A 138 -6.36 11.62 8.58
C GLY A 138 -7.15 12.64 7.75
N THR A 139 -6.70 12.94 6.54
CA THR A 139 -7.43 13.83 5.62
C THR A 139 -8.78 13.23 5.20
N GLY A 140 -8.83 11.93 4.91
CA GLY A 140 -10.08 11.20 4.63
C GLY A 140 -11.06 11.26 5.79
N LEU A 141 -10.58 10.99 7.01
CA LEU A 141 -11.39 11.06 8.24
C LEU A 141 -11.95 12.47 8.45
N ILE A 142 -11.11 13.51 8.44
CA ILE A 142 -11.54 14.90 8.61
C ILE A 142 -12.62 15.27 7.59
N LYS A 143 -12.43 14.90 6.31
CA LYS A 143 -13.39 15.18 5.25
C LYS A 143 -14.70 14.42 5.47
N SER A 144 -14.63 13.14 5.84
CA SER A 144 -15.81 12.32 6.12
C SER A 144 -16.66 12.86 7.28
N PHE A 145 -16.02 13.37 8.33
CA PHE A 145 -16.71 14.00 9.47
C PHE A 145 -17.35 15.34 9.10
N ARG A 146 -16.74 16.12 8.19
CA ARG A 146 -17.34 17.38 7.72
C ARG A 146 -18.57 17.11 6.87
N GLU A 147 -18.50 16.13 5.96
CA GLU A 147 -19.61 15.78 5.07
C GLU A 147 -20.78 15.12 5.82
N SER A 148 -20.54 14.39 6.91
CA SER A 148 -21.62 13.86 7.75
C SER A 148 -22.39 14.95 8.50
N LYS A 149 -21.70 15.98 9.02
CA LYS A 149 -22.34 17.12 9.71
C LYS A 149 -23.16 18.02 8.79
N ILE A 150 -22.74 18.20 7.54
CA ILE A 150 -23.50 19.02 6.58
C ILE A 150 -24.84 18.35 6.30
N LYS A 151 -24.85 17.03 6.03
CA LYS A 151 -26.06 16.28 5.71
C LYS A 151 -27.04 16.13 6.88
N SER A 152 -26.62 16.33 8.14
CA SER A 152 -27.53 16.31 9.29
C SER A 152 -28.29 17.61 9.49
N ASN A 153 -27.89 18.70 8.82
CA ASN A 153 -28.48 20.03 8.95
C ASN A 153 -29.41 20.40 7.79
N ASP A 154 -29.55 19.53 6.79
CA ASP A 154 -30.52 19.61 5.68
C ASP A 154 -31.72 18.68 5.96
#